data_AF-A0A381RBW4-F1
#
_entry.id   AF-A0A381RBW4-F1
#
_cell.length_a   1.000
_cell.length_b   1.000
_cell.length_c   1.000
_cell.angle_alpha   90.00
_cell.angle_beta   90.00
_cell.angle_gamma   90.00
#
_symmetry.space_group_name_H-M   'P 1'
#
loop_
_entity.id
_entity.type
_entity.pdbx_description
1 polymer ?
#
loop_
_entity_poly.entity_id
_entity_poly.type
_entity_poly.pdbx_seq_one_letter_code
_entity_poly.pdbx_strand_id
1 'polypeptide(L)'
;MSSGMRVFHAFGFLQYALSYQEPFGKEYCSYPMTVFGPRTPMRFGRVLLAILIATSLSSIPTHGNAQTVLARVLDGEDSRPVFGALAYLVDSEGTVLKSALTDQLGRALFVGLQAGAFRVRVEMIGKATVETDLFQVAAGATATQDVRLQSSAIVLEGLQVEAEGGRCRVRPSQGVGVANLWDEARKALSAAAFTDREAFYLYRTTSYTRDLALDAKTIQREEERTGTKLFDSKPAEDLIENGFVQKDGDGQLYFAPDADVLLSDPFLDSHCFRFTAGQGEAEGLVGLGFEPASSRNRNVDISGTLWLDGQTFELRWLQYNYENLDPDINSSEVGGHVKFQRLPNGTWIVPEWWIQMPRIGVFYDTSGRARMRITAYRRTGGRIMQVREAGAAGRTIVEAQTGTIEGVVLDSLGIEPLAGARVGMVGSNQTVFTDANGQFVIRGLTGGRYQISISHPSVEEVGFRPAPIIEEVVEGQVTGVQFRMPAKSDVVFEACRDESQEDGSAAVLGQVVDRRGRALPGATVSLTWERFRATLGGVPQQADVLGLQATADADGYYRICGVPENQLLTIRGGFDGIETAGDTIRVRGESGARVHRVEIRSNG
;
A
#
# COMPACT_ATOMS: atom_id res chain seq x y z
N MET A 1 37.98 46.32 -7.00
CA MET A 1 36.90 46.99 -7.75
C MET A 1 35.98 45.87 -8.24
N SER A 2 34.96 45.53 -7.43
CA SER A 2 33.54 45.91 -7.58
C SER A 2 32.88 45.08 -8.70
N SER A 3 31.77 44.39 -8.57
CA SER A 3 30.70 44.13 -7.57
C SER A 3 29.84 43.03 -8.24
N GLY A 4 29.01 42.20 -7.63
CA GLY A 4 28.49 42.10 -6.28
C GLY A 4 27.44 40.99 -6.31
N MET A 5 27.42 40.18 -5.26
CA MET A 5 26.43 39.14 -4.98
C MET A 5 25.29 39.76 -4.17
N ARG A 6 24.02 39.44 -4.47
CA ARG A 6 22.91 39.57 -3.52
C ARG A 6 21.91 38.43 -3.64
N VAL A 7 21.65 37.85 -2.48
CA VAL A 7 20.64 36.87 -2.10
C VAL A 7 19.30 37.58 -1.85
N PHE A 8 18.16 36.95 -2.12
CA PHE A 8 16.93 37.10 -1.31
C PHE A 8 16.05 35.84 -1.35
N HIS A 9 15.46 35.53 -0.19
CA HIS A 9 14.65 34.36 0.16
C HIS A 9 13.15 34.60 -0.10
N ALA A 10 12.44 33.53 -0.47
CA ALA A 10 11.04 33.12 -0.26
C ALA A 10 9.91 34.13 0.09
N PHE A 11 8.77 34.04 -0.61
CA PHE A 11 7.43 33.60 -0.12
C PHE A 11 6.36 33.79 -1.22
N GLY A 12 5.43 32.83 -1.39
CA GLY A 12 4.22 33.05 -2.20
C GLY A 12 3.51 31.78 -2.67
N PHE A 13 2.57 31.29 -1.87
CA PHE A 13 1.47 30.40 -2.25
C PHE A 13 0.77 30.88 -3.54
N LEU A 14 0.39 29.96 -4.45
CA LEU A 14 -0.97 29.80 -5.00
C LEU A 14 -1.01 28.66 -6.05
N GLN A 15 -1.66 27.55 -5.69
CA GLN A 15 -2.82 26.99 -6.39
C GLN A 15 -2.84 27.08 -7.93
N TYR A 16 -2.63 25.96 -8.65
CA TYR A 16 -3.29 25.71 -9.94
C TYR A 16 -3.50 24.22 -10.20
N ALA A 17 -4.77 23.83 -10.19
CA ALA A 17 -5.28 22.66 -10.88
C ALA A 17 -5.22 22.93 -12.40
N LEU A 18 -4.76 21.95 -13.17
CA LEU A 18 -4.91 21.95 -14.63
C LEU A 18 -5.49 20.61 -15.06
N SER A 19 -6.82 20.62 -15.14
CA SER A 19 -7.63 19.80 -16.02
C SER A 19 -7.23 20.04 -17.48
N TYR A 20 -6.83 18.98 -18.18
CA TYR A 20 -6.66 19.01 -19.63
C TYR A 20 -8.02 18.77 -20.28
N GLN A 21 -8.49 19.76 -21.03
CA GLN A 21 -9.77 19.78 -21.73
C GLN A 21 -9.46 20.03 -23.22
N GLU A 22 -9.83 19.09 -24.08
CA GLU A 22 -9.69 19.17 -25.53
C GLU A 22 -10.57 20.30 -26.11
N PRO A 23 -10.10 21.05 -27.13
CA PRO A 23 -10.97 21.95 -27.89
C PRO A 23 -11.37 21.32 -29.24
N PHE A 24 -12.68 21.09 -29.40
CA PHE A 24 -13.34 20.95 -30.70
C PHE A 24 -13.42 22.32 -31.39
N GLY A 25 -12.80 22.45 -32.56
CA GLY A 25 -12.99 23.58 -33.48
C GLY A 25 -14.28 23.43 -34.29
N LYS A 26 -15.16 24.43 -34.21
CA LYS A 26 -16.29 24.64 -35.13
C LYS A 26 -15.96 25.80 -36.06
N GLU A 27 -16.05 25.56 -37.36
CA GLU A 27 -16.10 26.61 -38.38
C GLU A 27 -17.54 27.08 -38.62
N TYR A 28 -17.68 28.40 -38.70
CA TYR A 28 -18.88 29.16 -39.01
C TYR A 28 -19.06 29.32 -40.51
N CYS A 29 -20.31 29.27 -41.00
CA CYS A 29 -20.71 30.06 -42.16
C CYS A 29 -22.15 30.59 -41.96
N SER A 30 -22.26 31.91 -42.13
CA SER A 30 -23.39 32.79 -41.81
C SER A 30 -24.36 32.99 -42.98
N TYR A 31 -25.46 33.72 -42.69
CA TYR A 31 -26.38 34.53 -43.54
C TYR A 31 -27.85 34.07 -43.54
N PRO A 32 -28.85 34.99 -43.64
CA PRO A 32 -29.04 36.20 -42.83
C PRO A 32 -30.49 36.36 -42.28
N MET A 33 -30.63 37.41 -41.46
CA MET A 33 -31.84 38.00 -40.86
C MET A 33 -33.10 38.08 -41.75
N THR A 34 -34.26 37.92 -41.11
CA THR A 34 -35.37 38.87 -41.30
C THR A 34 -36.27 38.94 -40.05
N VAL A 35 -36.58 40.18 -39.68
CA VAL A 35 -37.39 40.61 -38.52
C VAL A 35 -38.87 40.69 -38.93
N PHE A 36 -39.80 40.36 -38.02
CA PHE A 36 -41.00 41.13 -37.62
C PHE A 36 -42.04 40.20 -36.94
N GLY A 37 -42.39 40.51 -35.68
CA GLY A 37 -43.69 40.13 -35.11
C GLY A 37 -44.79 41.13 -35.52
N PRO A 38 -45.98 41.17 -34.89
CA PRO A 38 -46.46 40.35 -33.78
C PRO A 38 -47.97 39.94 -33.85
N ARG A 39 -48.45 39.27 -32.78
CA ARG A 39 -49.83 39.25 -32.22
C ARG A 39 -50.97 38.54 -33.00
N THR A 40 -51.33 37.36 -32.47
CA THR A 40 -52.68 36.81 -32.09
C THR A 40 -53.97 37.57 -32.49
N PRO A 41 -55.15 36.93 -32.40
CA PRO A 41 -55.54 35.54 -32.69
C PRO A 41 -56.89 35.49 -33.47
N MET A 42 -57.31 34.36 -34.04
CA MET A 42 -58.74 33.99 -34.02
C MET A 42 -58.99 32.55 -34.47
N ARG A 43 -59.77 31.85 -33.65
CA ARG A 43 -60.40 30.56 -33.93
C ARG A 43 -61.60 30.77 -34.85
N PHE A 44 -61.65 30.03 -35.95
CA PHE A 44 -62.82 29.49 -36.64
C PHE A 44 -62.25 28.34 -37.50
N GLY A 45 -62.77 27.13 -37.57
CA GLY A 45 -64.06 26.60 -37.21
C GLY A 45 -64.34 25.50 -38.23
N ARG A 46 -64.35 24.25 -37.73
CA ARG A 46 -65.16 23.12 -38.21
C ARG A 46 -64.93 22.55 -39.63
N VAL A 47 -64.53 21.28 -39.59
CA VAL A 47 -65.15 20.15 -40.32
C VAL A 47 -64.89 20.11 -41.83
N LEU A 48 -63.96 19.23 -42.22
CA LEU A 48 -64.23 18.28 -43.30
C LEU A 48 -63.61 16.92 -42.94
N LEU A 49 -64.54 16.00 -42.71
CA LEU A 49 -64.42 14.59 -42.43
C LEU A 49 -64.20 13.85 -43.75
N ALA A 50 -63.41 12.75 -43.71
CA ALA A 50 -63.43 11.62 -44.66
C ALA A 50 -62.91 11.90 -46.09
N ILE A 51 -61.91 11.24 -46.68
CA ILE A 51 -61.24 9.95 -46.48
C ILE A 51 -59.83 10.08 -47.09
N LEU A 52 -58.79 9.94 -46.29
CA LEU A 52 -57.46 9.46 -46.70
C LEU A 52 -56.97 8.52 -45.59
N ILE A 53 -57.81 7.52 -45.33
CA ILE A 53 -57.43 6.30 -44.61
C ILE A 53 -56.87 5.36 -45.68
N ALA A 54 -55.58 5.46 -45.92
CA ALA A 54 -54.72 4.38 -46.42
C ALA A 54 -53.33 4.96 -46.62
N THR A 55 -52.31 4.38 -46.00
CA THR A 55 -50.86 4.70 -46.09
C THR A 55 -50.25 5.65 -45.05
N SER A 56 -50.78 5.74 -43.83
CA SER A 56 -49.91 5.85 -42.65
C SER A 56 -49.71 4.45 -42.08
N LEU A 57 -48.79 3.68 -42.69
CA LEU A 57 -48.26 2.48 -42.05
C LEU A 57 -47.73 2.92 -40.69
N SER A 58 -48.44 2.49 -39.67
CA SER A 58 -48.00 2.55 -38.29
C SER A 58 -46.75 1.70 -38.22
N SER A 59 -45.58 2.32 -38.16
CA SER A 59 -44.41 1.73 -37.51
C SER A 59 -44.75 1.65 -36.02
N ILE A 60 -45.60 0.68 -35.68
CA ILE A 60 -45.72 0.19 -34.32
C ILE A 60 -44.30 -0.26 -33.97
N PRO A 61 -43.63 0.32 -32.96
CA PRO A 61 -42.41 -0.27 -32.46
C PRO A 61 -42.80 -1.67 -32.01
N THR A 62 -42.41 -2.68 -32.78
CA THR A 62 -42.44 -4.05 -32.30
C THR A 62 -41.51 -4.03 -31.10
N HIS A 63 -42.09 -4.08 -29.90
CA HIS A 63 -41.35 -4.49 -28.73
C HIS A 63 -40.78 -5.85 -29.10
N GLY A 64 -39.49 -5.87 -29.47
CA GLY A 64 -38.79 -7.09 -29.78
C GLY A 64 -38.99 -8.00 -28.59
N ASN A 65 -39.71 -9.10 -28.80
CA ASN A 65 -40.02 -10.08 -27.77
C ASN A 65 -38.69 -10.66 -27.26
N ALA A 66 -38.06 -10.02 -26.27
CA ALA A 66 -36.82 -10.49 -25.68
C ALA A 66 -37.09 -11.81 -24.96
N GLN A 67 -36.43 -12.88 -25.38
CA GLN A 67 -36.57 -14.16 -24.69
C GLN A 67 -35.77 -14.15 -23.40
N THR A 68 -36.18 -15.02 -22.48
CA THR A 68 -35.54 -15.16 -21.18
C THR A 68 -35.21 -16.61 -20.90
N VAL A 69 -34.04 -16.88 -20.34
CA VAL A 69 -33.70 -18.18 -19.77
C VAL A 69 -33.51 -18.00 -18.27
N LEU A 70 -34.23 -18.80 -17.48
CA LEU A 70 -34.09 -18.89 -16.04
C LEU A 70 -33.44 -20.24 -15.69
N ALA A 71 -32.18 -20.22 -15.26
CA ALA A 71 -31.54 -21.38 -14.70
C ALA A 71 -31.79 -21.43 -13.18
N ARG A 72 -32.25 -22.55 -12.65
CA ARG A 72 -32.39 -22.80 -11.21
C ARG A 72 -31.42 -23.91 -10.81
N VAL A 73 -30.42 -23.53 -10.03
CA VAL A 73 -29.31 -24.37 -9.62
C VAL A 73 -29.56 -24.88 -8.20
N LEU A 74 -29.53 -26.20 -8.05
CA LEU A 74 -29.80 -26.91 -6.80
C LEU A 74 -28.62 -27.81 -6.46
N ASP A 75 -28.40 -28.04 -5.17
CA ASP A 75 -27.43 -29.00 -4.70
C ASP A 75 -27.93 -30.43 -5.00
N GLY A 76 -27.07 -31.26 -5.56
CA GLY A 76 -27.40 -32.62 -5.96
C GLY A 76 -27.73 -33.55 -4.79
N GLU A 77 -27.26 -33.26 -3.58
CA GLU A 77 -27.43 -34.11 -2.40
C GLU A 77 -28.73 -33.80 -1.65
N ASP A 78 -28.98 -32.51 -1.38
CA ASP A 78 -30.09 -32.08 -0.52
C ASP A 78 -31.12 -31.17 -1.21
N SER A 79 -30.94 -30.90 -2.52
CA SER A 79 -31.81 -30.04 -3.33
C SER A 79 -31.98 -28.62 -2.80
N ARG A 80 -31.09 -28.15 -1.92
CA ARG A 80 -31.07 -26.74 -1.51
C ARG A 80 -30.59 -25.86 -2.66
N PRO A 81 -31.08 -24.61 -2.77
CA PRO A 81 -30.58 -23.70 -3.78
C PRO A 81 -29.10 -23.42 -3.61
N VAL A 82 -28.34 -23.48 -4.71
CA VAL A 82 -26.90 -23.17 -4.70
C VAL A 82 -26.72 -21.69 -4.99
N PHE A 83 -26.16 -20.97 -4.03
CA PHE A 83 -25.96 -19.52 -4.12
C PHE A 83 -24.55 -19.18 -4.61
N GLY A 84 -24.43 -18.25 -5.57
CA GLY A 84 -23.18 -17.80 -6.17
C GLY A 84 -22.44 -18.83 -7.04
N ALA A 85 -23.15 -19.75 -7.68
CA ALA A 85 -22.62 -20.50 -8.83
C ALA A 85 -22.61 -19.59 -10.06
N LEU A 86 -21.57 -19.70 -10.89
CA LEU A 86 -21.48 -18.96 -12.14
C LEU A 86 -22.15 -19.78 -13.24
N ALA A 87 -23.23 -19.24 -13.79
CA ALA A 87 -23.98 -19.84 -14.88
C ALA A 87 -23.66 -19.12 -16.19
N TYR A 88 -23.45 -19.89 -17.24
CA TYR A 88 -23.20 -19.44 -18.59
C TYR A 88 -24.35 -19.90 -19.49
N LEU A 89 -24.86 -18.99 -20.31
CA LEU A 89 -25.72 -19.34 -21.43
C LEU A 89 -24.83 -19.52 -22.66
N VAL A 90 -24.81 -20.75 -23.16
CA VAL A 90 -23.96 -21.19 -24.27
C VAL A 90 -24.85 -21.46 -25.48
N ASP A 91 -24.44 -21.05 -26.67
CA ASP A 91 -25.16 -21.36 -27.90
C ASP A 91 -24.89 -22.80 -28.40
N SER A 92 -25.43 -23.14 -29.57
CA SER A 92 -25.23 -24.45 -30.19
C SER A 92 -23.78 -24.71 -30.62
N GLU A 93 -23.01 -23.65 -30.90
CA GLU A 93 -21.62 -23.71 -31.36
C GLU A 93 -20.61 -23.79 -30.20
N GLY A 94 -21.08 -23.59 -28.97
CA GLY A 94 -20.24 -23.60 -27.76
C GLY A 94 -19.79 -22.21 -27.31
N THR A 95 -20.27 -21.15 -27.96
CA THR A 95 -19.92 -19.76 -27.60
C THR A 95 -20.72 -19.32 -26.39
N VAL A 96 -20.05 -18.74 -25.41
CA VAL A 96 -20.70 -18.12 -24.24
C VAL A 96 -21.31 -16.78 -24.67
N LEU A 97 -22.63 -16.66 -24.60
CA LEU A 97 -23.36 -15.44 -24.98
C LEU A 97 -23.55 -14.50 -23.80
N LYS A 98 -23.86 -15.06 -22.63
CA LYS A 98 -24.12 -14.32 -21.39
C LYS A 98 -23.68 -15.15 -20.19
N SER A 99 -23.35 -14.48 -19.10
CA SER A 99 -23.05 -15.09 -17.81
C SER A 99 -23.85 -14.40 -16.71
N ALA A 100 -24.13 -15.13 -15.63
CA ALA A 100 -24.84 -14.64 -14.45
C ALA A 100 -24.49 -15.48 -13.22
N LEU A 101 -24.41 -14.85 -12.05
CA LEU A 101 -24.33 -15.56 -10.77
C LEU A 101 -25.73 -15.96 -10.28
N THR A 102 -25.85 -17.13 -9.68
CA THR A 102 -27.09 -17.57 -9.05
C THR A 102 -27.37 -16.80 -7.77
N ASP A 103 -28.63 -16.39 -7.56
CA ASP A 103 -29.11 -15.70 -6.34
C ASP A 103 -29.32 -16.65 -5.15
N GLN A 104 -29.83 -16.13 -4.02
CA GLN A 104 -30.10 -16.90 -2.78
C GLN A 104 -31.13 -18.03 -2.98
N LEU A 105 -31.92 -17.96 -4.05
CA LEU A 105 -32.88 -18.98 -4.46
C LEU A 105 -32.31 -19.88 -5.57
N GLY A 106 -31.01 -19.79 -5.83
CA GLY A 106 -30.28 -20.58 -6.81
C GLY A 106 -30.57 -20.16 -8.25
N ARG A 107 -31.12 -18.96 -8.49
CA ARG A 107 -31.60 -18.56 -9.81
C ARG A 107 -30.59 -17.68 -10.54
N ALA A 108 -30.31 -18.00 -11.79
CA ALA A 108 -29.58 -17.15 -12.73
C ALA A 108 -30.49 -16.79 -13.91
N LEU A 109 -30.59 -15.50 -14.24
CA LEU A 109 -31.52 -14.98 -15.23
C LEU A 109 -30.77 -14.38 -16.42
N PHE A 110 -31.06 -14.87 -17.62
CA PHE A 110 -30.52 -14.37 -18.88
C PHE A 110 -31.64 -13.71 -19.67
N VAL A 111 -31.56 -12.39 -19.87
CA VAL A 111 -32.59 -11.59 -20.56
C VAL A 111 -32.04 -10.99 -21.86
N GLY A 112 -32.95 -10.59 -22.76
CA GLY A 112 -32.57 -9.93 -24.01
C GLY A 112 -31.96 -10.89 -25.03
N LEU A 113 -32.41 -12.15 -25.02
CA LEU A 113 -31.91 -13.18 -25.92
C LEU A 113 -32.56 -13.07 -27.30
N GLN A 114 -31.96 -13.75 -28.27
CA GLN A 114 -32.58 -14.09 -29.55
C GLN A 114 -33.12 -15.51 -29.50
N ALA A 115 -34.14 -15.82 -30.30
CA ALA A 115 -34.72 -17.15 -30.33
C ALA A 115 -33.72 -18.13 -30.94
N GLY A 116 -33.55 -19.31 -30.35
CA GLY A 116 -32.50 -20.24 -30.74
C GLY A 116 -32.33 -21.41 -29.78
N ALA A 117 -31.28 -22.18 -30.02
CA ALA A 117 -30.92 -23.35 -29.23
C ALA A 117 -29.77 -23.02 -28.28
N PHE A 118 -29.93 -23.37 -27.01
CA PHE A 118 -28.98 -23.01 -25.95
C PHE A 118 -28.68 -24.17 -25.02
N ARG A 119 -27.56 -24.09 -24.32
CA ARG A 119 -27.21 -24.89 -23.14
C ARG A 119 -26.98 -23.95 -21.96
N VAL A 120 -27.24 -24.44 -20.76
CA VAL A 120 -26.80 -23.79 -19.52
C VAL A 120 -25.63 -24.59 -18.97
N ARG A 121 -24.47 -23.94 -18.83
CA ARG A 121 -23.31 -24.49 -18.14
C ARG A 121 -23.18 -23.82 -16.78
N VAL A 122 -22.99 -24.57 -15.71
CA VAL A 122 -22.89 -24.05 -14.35
C VAL A 122 -21.60 -24.54 -13.70
N GLU A 123 -20.88 -23.60 -13.10
CA GLU A 123 -19.60 -23.83 -12.44
C GLU A 123 -19.58 -23.25 -11.03
N MET A 124 -19.01 -24.00 -10.10
CA MET A 124 -18.73 -23.56 -8.73
C MET A 124 -17.53 -24.35 -8.20
N ILE A 125 -16.66 -23.69 -7.44
CA ILE A 125 -15.51 -24.33 -6.79
C ILE A 125 -15.99 -25.45 -5.86
N GLY A 126 -15.30 -26.59 -5.88
CA GLY A 126 -15.64 -27.78 -5.11
C GLY A 126 -16.87 -28.53 -5.64
N LYS A 127 -17.48 -28.06 -6.74
CA LYS A 127 -18.60 -28.71 -7.43
C LYS A 127 -18.19 -29.13 -8.84
N ALA A 128 -18.79 -30.20 -9.33
CA ALA A 128 -18.61 -30.64 -10.71
C ALA A 128 -19.20 -29.60 -11.67
N THR A 129 -18.52 -29.33 -12.80
CA THR A 129 -19.11 -28.54 -13.89
C THR A 129 -20.27 -29.33 -14.49
N VAL A 130 -21.43 -28.70 -14.60
CA VAL A 130 -22.63 -29.33 -15.16
C VAL A 130 -23.10 -28.52 -16.36
N GLU A 131 -23.37 -29.19 -17.47
CA GLU A 131 -23.94 -28.60 -18.68
C GLU A 131 -25.25 -29.33 -19.03
N THR A 132 -26.29 -28.57 -19.38
CA THR A 132 -27.57 -29.15 -19.80
C THR A 132 -27.50 -29.67 -21.23
N ASP A 133 -28.44 -30.53 -21.60
CA ASP A 133 -28.74 -30.78 -23.00
C ASP A 133 -29.14 -29.49 -23.73
N LEU A 134 -29.02 -29.50 -25.06
CA LEU A 134 -29.44 -28.40 -25.91
C LEU A 134 -30.98 -28.25 -25.86
N PHE A 135 -31.48 -27.07 -25.53
CA PHE A 135 -32.91 -26.77 -25.48
C PHE A 135 -33.26 -25.57 -26.36
N GLN A 136 -34.49 -25.56 -26.87
CA GLN A 136 -34.99 -24.51 -27.77
C GLN A 136 -35.71 -23.42 -26.99
N VAL A 137 -35.45 -22.16 -27.34
CA VAL A 137 -36.13 -20.99 -26.77
C VAL A 137 -36.84 -20.25 -27.91
N ALA A 138 -38.17 -20.34 -27.92
CA ALA A 138 -39.01 -19.68 -28.92
C ALA A 138 -39.14 -18.17 -28.65
N ALA A 139 -39.49 -17.40 -29.69
CA ALA A 139 -39.64 -15.96 -29.56
C ALA A 139 -40.70 -15.56 -28.51
N GLY A 140 -40.32 -14.69 -27.57
CA GLY A 140 -41.15 -14.27 -26.43
C GLY A 140 -41.30 -15.29 -25.31
N ALA A 141 -40.64 -16.45 -25.38
CA ALA A 141 -40.73 -17.46 -24.34
C ALA A 141 -39.75 -17.21 -23.18
N THR A 142 -40.12 -17.72 -22.02
CA THR A 142 -39.21 -17.92 -20.88
C THR A 142 -38.96 -19.42 -20.74
N ALA A 143 -37.74 -19.86 -20.99
CA ALA A 143 -37.33 -21.24 -20.73
C ALA A 143 -36.75 -21.37 -19.32
N THR A 144 -37.16 -22.40 -18.59
CA THR A 144 -36.62 -22.68 -17.25
C THR A 144 -35.82 -23.98 -17.29
N GLN A 145 -34.61 -23.97 -16.73
CA GLN A 145 -33.74 -25.15 -16.64
C GLN A 145 -33.33 -25.38 -15.20
N ASP A 146 -33.68 -26.56 -14.66
CA ASP A 146 -33.21 -27.00 -13.35
C ASP A 146 -31.88 -27.74 -13.50
N VAL A 147 -30.83 -27.23 -12.86
CA VAL A 147 -29.47 -27.78 -12.90
C VAL A 147 -29.09 -28.29 -11.52
N ARG A 148 -28.64 -29.54 -11.42
CA ARG A 148 -28.19 -30.13 -10.15
C ARG A 148 -26.67 -30.22 -10.09
N LEU A 149 -26.05 -29.47 -9.18
CA LEU A 149 -24.60 -29.49 -8.96
C LEU A 149 -24.22 -30.56 -7.94
N GLN A 150 -23.37 -31.50 -8.34
CA GLN A 150 -22.81 -32.51 -7.44
C GLN A 150 -21.49 -32.03 -6.83
N SER A 151 -21.23 -32.43 -5.59
CA SER A 151 -19.94 -32.24 -4.95
C SER A 151 -18.85 -32.98 -5.74
N SER A 152 -17.75 -32.29 -6.06
CA SER A 152 -16.60 -32.89 -6.72
C SER A 152 -15.51 -33.07 -5.68
N ALA A 153 -15.29 -34.31 -5.23
CA ALA A 153 -14.13 -34.63 -4.43
C ALA A 153 -12.92 -34.77 -5.35
N ILE A 154 -12.06 -33.76 -5.41
CA ILE A 154 -10.75 -33.94 -6.02
C ILE A 154 -9.95 -34.84 -5.08
N VAL A 155 -9.81 -36.10 -5.47
CA VAL A 155 -8.95 -37.04 -4.76
C VAL A 155 -7.50 -36.66 -5.11
N LEU A 156 -6.86 -35.86 -4.27
CA LEU A 156 -5.42 -35.55 -4.35
C LEU A 156 -4.56 -36.73 -3.83
N GLU A 157 -4.98 -37.98 -4.04
CA GLU A 157 -4.16 -39.14 -3.64
C GLU A 157 -2.88 -39.18 -4.48
N GLY A 158 -1.73 -39.11 -3.81
CA GLY A 158 -0.44 -39.47 -4.41
C GLY A 158 0.30 -38.36 -5.16
N LEU A 159 -0.08 -37.08 -5.02
CA LEU A 159 0.74 -35.97 -5.52
C LEU A 159 1.98 -35.78 -4.62
N GLN A 160 2.97 -36.66 -4.78
CA GLN A 160 4.29 -36.48 -4.17
C GLN A 160 5.06 -35.38 -4.91
N VAL A 161 5.54 -34.41 -4.14
CA VAL A 161 6.50 -33.40 -4.59
C VAL A 161 7.86 -34.08 -4.72
N GLU A 162 8.22 -34.52 -5.93
CA GLU A 162 9.60 -34.94 -6.21
C GLU A 162 10.39 -33.74 -6.73
N ALA A 163 11.48 -33.42 -6.05
CA ALA A 163 12.31 -32.23 -6.25
C ALA A 163 13.19 -32.26 -7.53
N GLU A 164 12.98 -33.20 -8.47
CA GLU A 164 13.91 -33.39 -9.59
C GLU A 164 13.20 -33.50 -10.95
N GLY A 165 13.31 -32.41 -11.71
CA GLY A 165 13.02 -32.35 -13.13
C GLY A 165 13.12 -30.93 -13.65
N GLY A 166 13.91 -30.70 -14.71
CA GLY A 166 14.01 -29.38 -15.35
C GLY A 166 12.66 -28.80 -15.80
N ARG A 167 12.64 -27.50 -16.09
CA ARG A 167 11.45 -26.70 -16.47
C ARG A 167 10.51 -27.46 -17.40
N CYS A 168 9.21 -27.38 -17.12
CA CYS A 168 8.14 -27.90 -18.00
C CYS A 168 8.19 -29.40 -18.33
N ARG A 169 8.56 -30.27 -17.37
CA ARG A 169 8.43 -31.73 -17.56
C ARG A 169 7.07 -32.22 -17.09
N VAL A 170 6.21 -32.61 -18.04
CA VAL A 170 4.93 -33.26 -17.75
C VAL A 170 5.16 -34.73 -17.41
N ARG A 171 4.78 -35.15 -16.21
CA ARG A 171 4.68 -36.58 -15.83
C ARG A 171 3.20 -36.99 -15.87
N PRO A 172 2.82 -38.11 -16.54
CA PRO A 172 1.41 -38.43 -16.82
C PRO A 172 0.48 -38.48 -15.60
N SER A 173 0.93 -39.05 -14.47
CA SER A 173 0.14 -39.13 -13.24
C SER A 173 0.00 -37.80 -12.49
N GLN A 174 1.02 -36.93 -12.55
CA GLN A 174 0.96 -35.58 -11.97
C GLN A 174 0.16 -34.62 -12.85
N GLY A 175 0.17 -34.81 -14.18
CA GLY A 175 -0.55 -33.97 -15.14
C GLY A 175 -2.06 -33.92 -14.91
N VAL A 176 -2.68 -35.05 -14.55
CA VAL A 176 -4.13 -35.10 -14.22
C VAL A 176 -4.44 -34.33 -12.94
N GLY A 177 -3.59 -34.45 -11.92
CA GLY A 177 -3.76 -33.70 -10.67
C GLY A 177 -3.60 -32.19 -10.85
N VAL A 178 -2.63 -31.77 -11.66
CA VAL A 178 -2.42 -30.35 -12.01
C VAL A 178 -3.61 -29.81 -12.81
N ALA A 179 -4.13 -30.56 -13.78
CA ALA A 179 -5.31 -30.15 -14.56
C ALA A 179 -6.55 -29.99 -13.68
N ASN A 180 -6.81 -30.93 -12.76
CA ASN A 180 -7.93 -30.84 -11.83
C ASN A 180 -7.79 -29.62 -10.90
N LEU A 181 -6.58 -29.34 -10.40
CA LEU A 181 -6.33 -28.18 -9.55
C LEU A 181 -6.49 -26.87 -10.34
N TRP A 182 -6.02 -26.84 -11.58
CA TRP A 182 -6.24 -25.72 -12.50
C TRP A 182 -7.72 -25.47 -12.74
N ASP A 183 -8.52 -26.51 -12.96
CA ASP A 183 -9.97 -26.35 -13.15
C ASP A 183 -10.65 -25.69 -11.95
N GLU A 184 -10.25 -25.99 -10.72
CA GLU A 184 -10.79 -25.29 -9.53
C GLU A 184 -10.32 -23.84 -9.44
N ALA A 185 -9.03 -23.59 -9.69
CA ALA A 185 -8.50 -22.23 -9.72
C ALA A 185 -9.21 -21.39 -10.80
N ARG A 186 -9.43 -21.96 -12.00
CA ARG A 186 -10.14 -21.32 -13.12
C ARG A 186 -11.56 -20.92 -12.73
N LYS A 187 -12.31 -21.76 -12.02
CA LYS A 187 -13.67 -21.44 -11.54
C LYS A 187 -13.65 -20.22 -10.60
N ALA A 188 -12.69 -20.14 -9.69
CA ALA A 188 -12.54 -19.01 -8.77
C ALA A 188 -12.16 -17.71 -9.50
N LEU A 189 -11.15 -17.78 -10.37
CA LEU A 189 -10.69 -16.64 -11.17
C LEU A 189 -11.80 -16.13 -12.08
N SER A 190 -12.58 -17.02 -12.70
CA SER A 190 -13.70 -16.65 -13.57
C SER A 190 -14.80 -15.91 -12.80
N ALA A 191 -15.10 -16.35 -11.57
CA ALA A 191 -16.06 -15.68 -10.71
C ALA A 191 -15.55 -14.32 -10.20
N ALA A 192 -14.25 -14.18 -9.94
CA ALA A 192 -13.62 -12.92 -9.59
C ALA A 192 -13.66 -11.92 -10.75
N ALA A 193 -13.23 -12.34 -11.95
CA ALA A 193 -13.29 -11.54 -13.18
C ALA A 193 -14.72 -11.08 -13.50
N PHE A 194 -15.71 -11.97 -13.35
CA PHE A 194 -17.13 -11.63 -13.54
C PHE A 194 -17.60 -10.55 -12.54
N THR A 195 -17.22 -10.68 -11.26
CA THR A 195 -17.63 -9.73 -10.23
C THR A 195 -17.08 -8.32 -10.48
N ASP A 196 -15.84 -8.23 -10.97
CA ASP A 196 -15.18 -6.95 -11.26
C ASP A 196 -15.87 -6.22 -12.43
N ARG A 197 -16.22 -6.93 -13.52
CA ARG A 197 -16.84 -6.33 -14.71
C ARG A 197 -18.28 -5.85 -14.49
N GLU A 198 -19.08 -6.59 -13.72
CA GLU A 198 -20.51 -6.31 -13.56
C GLU A 198 -20.82 -5.23 -12.50
N ALA A 199 -19.80 -4.67 -11.82
CA ALA A 199 -19.94 -3.58 -10.86
C ALA A 199 -21.03 -3.81 -9.78
N PHE A 200 -21.14 -5.04 -9.26
CA PHE A 200 -22.13 -5.40 -8.23
C PHE A 200 -22.00 -4.59 -6.93
N TYR A 201 -20.81 -4.04 -6.67
CA TYR A 201 -20.46 -3.38 -5.43
C TYR A 201 -19.92 -1.97 -5.63
N LEU A 202 -20.15 -1.15 -4.61
CA LEU A 202 -19.45 0.10 -4.41
C LEU A 202 -18.33 -0.12 -3.40
N TYR A 203 -17.08 0.10 -3.84
CA TYR A 203 -15.91 -0.04 -3.01
C TYR A 203 -15.45 1.30 -2.46
N ARG A 204 -15.10 1.33 -1.17
CA ARG A 204 -14.22 2.36 -0.61
C ARG A 204 -12.84 1.73 -0.47
N THR A 205 -11.87 2.25 -1.20
CA THR A 205 -10.53 1.66 -1.29
C THR A 205 -9.48 2.65 -0.79
N THR A 206 -8.38 2.13 -0.27
CA THR A 206 -7.18 2.92 0.02
C THR A 206 -6.03 2.29 -0.74
N SER A 207 -5.41 3.06 -1.63
CA SER A 207 -4.12 2.73 -2.22
C SER A 207 -3.00 3.33 -1.39
N TYR A 208 -1.86 2.66 -1.36
CA TYR A 208 -0.69 3.11 -0.61
C TYR A 208 0.59 2.95 -1.41
N THR A 209 1.57 3.77 -1.09
CA THR A 209 2.97 3.61 -1.49
C THR A 209 3.84 3.64 -0.26
N ARG A 210 4.60 2.56 -0.05
CA ARG A 210 5.57 2.43 1.04
C ARG A 210 6.98 2.42 0.47
N ASP A 211 7.86 3.23 1.04
CA ASP A 211 9.31 3.01 0.92
C ASP A 211 9.74 2.15 2.12
N LEU A 212 10.41 1.03 1.83
CA LEU A 212 10.80 0.00 2.79
C LEU A 212 12.32 -0.08 2.89
N ALA A 213 12.82 -0.46 4.06
CA ALA A 213 14.25 -0.68 4.29
C ALA A 213 14.78 -1.88 3.49
N LEU A 214 16.09 -2.11 3.56
CA LEU A 214 16.77 -3.23 2.89
C LEU A 214 16.28 -4.62 3.35
N ASP A 215 15.62 -4.70 4.50
CA ASP A 215 14.97 -5.94 4.97
C ASP A 215 13.62 -6.22 4.30
N ALA A 216 13.22 -5.40 3.33
CA ALA A 216 11.99 -5.48 2.54
C ALA A 216 10.67 -5.48 3.35
N LYS A 217 10.75 -5.13 4.64
CA LYS A 217 9.60 -5.22 5.57
C LYS A 217 9.41 -3.95 6.39
N THR A 218 10.50 -3.36 6.89
CA THR A 218 10.44 -2.20 7.77
C THR A 218 10.05 -0.96 6.98
N ILE A 219 8.93 -0.35 7.35
CA ILE A 219 8.38 0.84 6.69
C ILE A 219 9.23 2.06 7.07
N GLN A 220 9.77 2.74 6.06
CA GLN A 220 10.52 3.99 6.20
C GLN A 220 9.69 5.23 5.88
N ARG A 221 8.73 5.11 4.96
CA ARG A 221 7.78 6.15 4.57
C ARG A 221 6.51 5.52 4.03
N GLU A 222 5.35 6.10 4.31
CA GLU A 222 4.05 5.66 3.79
C GLU A 222 3.23 6.86 3.30
N GLU A 223 2.63 6.70 2.12
CA GLU A 223 1.65 7.62 1.56
C GLU A 223 0.40 6.85 1.20
N GLU A 224 -0.76 7.32 1.66
CA GLU A 224 -2.06 6.72 1.36
C GLU A 224 -2.95 7.66 0.54
N ARG A 225 -3.77 7.08 -0.32
CA ARG A 225 -4.78 7.78 -1.13
C ARG A 225 -6.06 6.98 -1.15
N THR A 226 -7.17 7.62 -0.78
CA THR A 226 -8.49 7.01 -0.92
C THR A 226 -8.95 7.07 -2.38
N GLY A 227 -9.52 5.97 -2.88
CA GLY A 227 -10.03 5.88 -4.24
C GLY A 227 -11.17 4.87 -4.36
N THR A 228 -11.57 4.59 -5.59
CA THR A 228 -12.65 3.64 -5.92
C THR A 228 -12.20 2.49 -6.84
N LYS A 229 -11.04 2.60 -7.49
CA LYS A 229 -10.48 1.55 -8.36
C LYS A 229 -9.42 0.76 -7.59
N LEU A 230 -9.54 -0.56 -7.58
CA LEU A 230 -8.63 -1.45 -6.85
C LEU A 230 -7.40 -1.77 -7.65
N PHE A 231 -7.56 -2.41 -8.79
CA PHE A 231 -6.49 -3.09 -9.51
C PHE A 231 -6.95 -3.33 -10.95
N ASP A 232 -6.08 -3.09 -11.91
CA ASP A 232 -6.33 -3.37 -13.33
C ASP A 232 -4.98 -3.63 -13.99
N SER A 233 -4.86 -4.78 -14.63
CA SER A 233 -3.64 -5.18 -15.31
C SER A 233 -3.60 -4.60 -16.73
N LYS A 234 -2.43 -4.66 -17.36
CA LYS A 234 -2.36 -4.57 -18.83
C LYS A 234 -2.96 -5.85 -19.45
N PRO A 235 -3.48 -5.78 -20.69
CA PRO A 235 -3.92 -6.96 -21.43
C PRO A 235 -2.82 -8.02 -21.50
N ALA A 236 -3.21 -9.29 -21.50
CA ALA A 236 -2.28 -10.40 -21.48
C ALA A 236 -1.33 -10.40 -22.68
N GLU A 237 -1.83 -10.06 -23.87
CA GLU A 237 -1.04 -10.00 -25.09
C GLU A 237 0.12 -9.01 -24.95
N ASP A 238 -0.16 -7.83 -24.37
CA ASP A 238 0.85 -6.80 -24.12
C ASP A 238 1.88 -7.26 -23.08
N LEU A 239 1.46 -7.94 -22.02
CA LEU A 239 2.37 -8.42 -20.98
C LEU A 239 3.26 -9.57 -21.46
N ILE A 240 2.73 -10.48 -22.26
CA ILE A 240 3.52 -11.57 -22.86
C ILE A 240 4.49 -11.04 -23.92
N GLU A 241 4.08 -10.06 -24.73
CA GLU A 241 4.91 -9.47 -25.79
C GLU A 241 5.97 -8.50 -25.25
N ASN A 242 5.62 -7.64 -24.29
CA ASN A 242 6.46 -6.54 -23.80
C ASN A 242 7.05 -6.77 -22.40
N GLY A 243 6.62 -7.82 -21.71
CA GLY A 243 7.06 -8.17 -20.36
C GLY A 243 6.26 -7.49 -19.25
N PHE A 244 6.42 -8.03 -18.04
CA PHE A 244 5.80 -7.55 -16.80
C PHE A 244 6.54 -6.36 -16.17
N VAL A 245 7.70 -5.99 -16.72
CA VAL A 245 8.40 -4.75 -16.40
C VAL A 245 8.69 -4.00 -17.68
N GLN A 246 8.07 -2.84 -17.82
CA GLN A 246 8.16 -2.02 -19.03
C GLN A 246 8.78 -0.67 -18.70
N LYS A 247 9.46 -0.06 -19.68
CA LYS A 247 10.05 1.27 -19.51
C LYS A 247 8.98 2.35 -19.57
N ASP A 248 9.08 3.35 -18.70
CA ASP A 248 8.25 4.55 -18.72
C ASP A 248 9.13 5.78 -18.43
N GLY A 249 9.42 6.56 -19.48
CA GLY A 249 10.44 7.61 -19.44
C GLY A 249 11.80 7.04 -19.00
N ASP A 250 12.37 7.63 -17.94
CA ASP A 250 13.62 7.17 -17.31
C ASP A 250 13.39 6.09 -16.24
N GLY A 251 12.14 5.69 -15.99
CA GLY A 251 11.73 4.72 -14.98
C GLY A 251 11.31 3.35 -15.54
N GLN A 252 10.90 2.48 -14.62
CA GLN A 252 10.31 1.18 -14.91
C GLN A 252 8.95 1.06 -14.23
N LEU A 253 7.96 0.58 -14.97
CA LEU A 253 6.65 0.20 -14.45
C LEU A 253 6.59 -1.31 -14.29
N TYR A 254 6.15 -1.74 -13.11
CA TYR A 254 6.00 -3.14 -12.74
C TYR A 254 4.52 -3.48 -12.74
N PHE A 255 4.15 -4.53 -13.47
CA PHE A 255 2.77 -4.99 -13.62
C PHE A 255 2.58 -6.32 -12.89
N ALA A 256 1.36 -6.56 -12.45
CA ALA A 256 0.93 -7.78 -11.79
C ALA A 256 -0.17 -8.42 -12.63
N PRO A 257 -0.29 -9.76 -12.67
CA PRO A 257 -1.38 -10.40 -13.38
C PRO A 257 -2.69 -10.23 -12.59
N ASP A 258 -3.78 -9.96 -13.28
CA ASP A 258 -5.13 -10.10 -12.74
C ASP A 258 -5.77 -11.43 -13.16
N ALA A 259 -7.03 -11.63 -12.78
CA ALA A 259 -7.76 -12.84 -13.15
C ALA A 259 -7.89 -13.00 -14.67
N ASP A 260 -8.05 -11.90 -15.41
CA ASP A 260 -8.20 -11.95 -16.87
C ASP A 260 -6.87 -12.34 -17.55
N VAL A 261 -5.73 -11.84 -17.06
CA VAL A 261 -4.40 -12.26 -17.53
C VAL A 261 -4.16 -13.74 -17.27
N LEU A 262 -4.42 -14.23 -16.05
CA LEU A 262 -4.18 -15.63 -15.68
C LEU A 262 -5.07 -16.60 -16.47
N LEU A 263 -6.28 -16.19 -16.85
CA LEU A 263 -7.24 -16.99 -17.62
C LEU A 263 -7.00 -16.96 -19.14
N SER A 264 -6.11 -16.11 -19.62
CA SER A 264 -5.92 -15.84 -21.05
C SER A 264 -5.11 -16.92 -21.77
N ASP A 265 -5.47 -17.23 -23.01
CA ASP A 265 -4.72 -18.17 -23.86
C ASP A 265 -3.24 -17.78 -24.00
N PRO A 266 -2.85 -16.50 -24.23
CA PRO A 266 -1.45 -16.09 -24.28
C PRO A 266 -0.65 -16.47 -23.02
N PHE A 267 -1.25 -16.37 -21.83
CA PHE A 267 -0.59 -16.76 -20.59
C PHE A 267 -0.48 -18.28 -20.46
N LEU A 268 -1.58 -19.00 -20.72
CA LEU A 268 -1.64 -20.46 -20.63
C LEU A 268 -0.72 -21.17 -21.63
N ASP A 269 -0.53 -20.59 -22.81
CA ASP A 269 0.35 -21.12 -23.85
C ASP A 269 1.84 -20.83 -23.58
N SER A 270 2.14 -19.83 -22.76
CA SER A 270 3.52 -19.38 -22.47
C SER A 270 4.05 -19.85 -21.11
N HIS A 271 3.19 -20.36 -20.22
CA HIS A 271 3.55 -20.75 -18.87
C HIS A 271 3.27 -22.24 -18.60
N CYS A 272 4.15 -22.84 -17.80
CA CYS A 272 3.99 -24.21 -17.32
C CYS A 272 3.45 -24.22 -15.91
N PHE A 273 2.53 -25.13 -15.63
CA PHE A 273 1.92 -25.29 -14.31
C PHE A 273 2.43 -26.54 -13.59
N ARG A 274 2.52 -26.45 -12.27
CA ARG A 274 2.96 -27.54 -11.39
C ARG A 274 2.21 -27.54 -10.07
N PHE A 275 2.12 -28.71 -9.46
CA PHE A 275 1.63 -28.83 -8.09
C PHE A 275 2.69 -28.36 -7.09
N THR A 276 2.25 -27.64 -6.06
CA THR A 276 3.08 -27.18 -4.94
C THR A 276 2.36 -27.51 -3.63
N ALA A 277 3.03 -28.17 -2.70
CA ALA A 277 2.49 -28.37 -1.35
C ALA A 277 2.77 -27.14 -0.47
N GLY A 278 1.77 -26.72 0.30
CA GLY A 278 1.89 -25.59 1.21
C GLY A 278 2.82 -25.89 2.40
N GLN A 279 3.67 -24.92 2.74
CA GLN A 279 4.60 -24.96 3.88
C GLN A 279 4.63 -23.58 4.55
N GLY A 280 5.00 -23.52 5.83
CA GLY A 280 5.09 -22.25 6.57
C GLY A 280 3.75 -21.52 6.61
N GLU A 281 3.70 -20.28 6.11
CA GLU A 281 2.48 -19.47 6.03
C GLU A 281 1.38 -20.10 5.14
N ALA A 282 1.76 -21.01 4.23
CA ALA A 282 0.83 -21.74 3.37
C ALA A 282 0.50 -23.15 3.91
N GLU A 283 0.84 -23.48 5.16
CA GLU A 283 0.51 -24.78 5.75
C GLU A 283 -1.01 -25.05 5.68
N GLY A 284 -1.38 -26.26 5.22
CA GLY A 284 -2.78 -26.64 4.97
C GLY A 284 -3.35 -26.21 3.61
N LEU A 285 -2.55 -25.52 2.79
CA LEU A 285 -2.94 -25.12 1.43
C LEU A 285 -2.33 -26.03 0.36
N VAL A 286 -3.00 -26.06 -0.79
CA VAL A 286 -2.52 -26.67 -2.03
C VAL A 286 -2.25 -25.58 -3.05
N GLY A 287 -1.11 -25.65 -3.71
CA GLY A 287 -0.62 -24.61 -4.61
C GLY A 287 -0.59 -25.05 -6.06
N LEU A 288 -1.06 -24.20 -6.95
CA LEU A 288 -0.80 -24.30 -8.38
C LEU A 288 0.31 -23.31 -8.74
N GLY A 289 1.54 -23.82 -8.82
CA GLY A 289 2.70 -23.06 -9.22
C GLY A 289 2.73 -22.84 -10.73
N PHE A 290 3.21 -21.69 -11.18
CA PHE A 290 3.47 -21.41 -12.59
C PHE A 290 4.86 -20.78 -12.79
N GLU A 291 5.45 -21.03 -13.96
CA GLU A 291 6.72 -20.45 -14.39
C GLU A 291 6.78 -20.29 -15.92
N PRO A 292 7.59 -19.37 -16.46
CA PRO A 292 7.72 -19.19 -17.89
C PRO A 292 8.27 -20.43 -18.58
N ALA A 293 7.62 -20.87 -19.67
CA ALA A 293 8.00 -22.11 -20.35
C ALA A 293 9.37 -22.05 -21.05
N SER A 294 9.76 -20.85 -21.49
CA SER A 294 11.02 -20.60 -22.18
C SER A 294 11.97 -19.78 -21.32
N SER A 295 13.17 -20.32 -21.06
CA SER A 295 14.25 -19.57 -20.42
C SER A 295 14.96 -18.60 -21.36
N ARG A 296 14.54 -18.51 -22.62
CA ARG A 296 15.17 -17.65 -23.65
C ARG A 296 14.44 -16.33 -23.86
N ASN A 297 13.30 -16.12 -23.18
CA ASN A 297 12.64 -14.83 -23.23
C ASN A 297 13.55 -13.79 -22.57
N ARG A 298 13.80 -12.68 -23.27
CA ARG A 298 14.62 -11.58 -22.75
C ARG A 298 13.80 -10.59 -21.92
N ASN A 299 12.49 -10.66 -22.03
CA ASN A 299 11.59 -9.81 -21.29
C ASN A 299 11.47 -10.32 -19.85
N VAL A 300 11.23 -9.37 -18.93
CA VAL A 300 10.93 -9.70 -17.54
C VAL A 300 9.59 -10.39 -17.50
N ASP A 301 9.56 -11.58 -16.92
CA ASP A 301 8.39 -12.44 -16.83
C ASP A 301 8.00 -12.66 -15.36
N ILE A 302 7.03 -13.51 -15.07
CA ILE A 302 6.66 -13.84 -13.68
C ILE A 302 6.65 -15.36 -13.41
N SER A 303 7.04 -15.72 -12.20
CA SER A 303 6.79 -17.06 -11.63
C SER A 303 6.01 -16.91 -10.34
N GLY A 304 5.18 -17.87 -9.97
CA GLY A 304 4.33 -17.71 -8.80
C GLY A 304 3.55 -18.94 -8.41
N THR A 305 2.64 -18.80 -7.43
CA THR A 305 1.75 -19.86 -6.98
C THR A 305 0.40 -19.29 -6.59
N LEU A 306 -0.67 -19.87 -7.17
CA LEU A 306 -2.05 -19.70 -6.71
C LEU A 306 -2.30 -20.69 -5.57
N TRP A 307 -2.58 -20.17 -4.38
CA TRP A 307 -2.80 -20.96 -3.18
C TRP A 307 -4.29 -21.15 -2.91
N LEU A 308 -4.71 -22.41 -2.78
CA LEU A 308 -6.09 -22.81 -2.52
C LEU A 308 -6.17 -23.58 -1.20
N ASP A 309 -7.30 -23.46 -0.50
CA ASP A 309 -7.56 -24.24 0.70
C ASP A 309 -7.53 -25.75 0.41
N GLY A 310 -6.82 -26.53 1.21
CA GLY A 310 -6.58 -27.96 0.94
C GLY A 310 -7.81 -28.86 1.03
N GLN A 311 -8.94 -28.37 1.57
CA GLN A 311 -10.18 -29.15 1.70
C GLN A 311 -11.29 -28.61 0.80
N THR A 312 -11.45 -27.29 0.76
CA THR A 312 -12.55 -26.60 0.07
C THR A 312 -12.17 -26.10 -1.31
N PHE A 313 -10.87 -26.08 -1.63
CA PHE A 313 -10.31 -25.48 -2.85
C PHE A 313 -10.64 -24.00 -3.04
N GLU A 314 -11.05 -23.29 -1.98
CA GLU A 314 -11.25 -21.85 -2.06
C GLU A 314 -9.90 -21.15 -2.33
N LEU A 315 -9.83 -20.37 -3.41
CA LEU A 315 -8.66 -19.57 -3.76
C LEU A 315 -8.39 -18.54 -2.67
N ARG A 316 -7.17 -18.53 -2.11
CA ARG A 316 -6.80 -17.68 -0.97
C ARG A 316 -5.97 -16.49 -1.42
N TRP A 317 -4.89 -16.74 -2.15
CA TRP A 317 -4.04 -15.69 -2.71
C TRP A 317 -3.17 -16.19 -3.86
N LEU A 318 -2.71 -15.25 -4.68
CA LEU A 318 -1.58 -15.39 -5.57
C LEU A 318 -0.35 -14.75 -4.91
N GLN A 319 0.78 -15.43 -4.94
CA GLN A 319 2.09 -14.83 -4.70
C GLN A 319 2.98 -15.07 -5.92
N TYR A 320 3.69 -14.05 -6.39
CA TYR A 320 4.54 -14.15 -7.57
C TYR A 320 5.83 -13.32 -7.43
N ASN A 321 6.85 -13.67 -8.19
CA ASN A 321 8.14 -13.01 -8.31
C ASN A 321 8.40 -12.62 -9.76
N TYR A 322 9.21 -11.58 -9.96
CA TYR A 322 9.66 -11.17 -11.29
C TYR A 322 10.90 -11.97 -11.72
N GLU A 323 10.82 -12.60 -12.88
CA GLU A 323 11.86 -13.43 -13.47
C GLU A 323 12.63 -12.68 -14.56
N ASN A 324 13.85 -13.14 -14.87
CA ASN A 324 14.74 -12.53 -15.86
C ASN A 324 15.12 -11.07 -15.56
N LEU A 325 15.07 -10.66 -14.29
CA LEU A 325 15.66 -9.40 -13.83
C LEU A 325 17.19 -9.44 -13.99
N ASP A 326 17.81 -8.25 -14.08
CA ASP A 326 19.27 -8.14 -14.02
C ASP A 326 19.79 -8.79 -12.71
N PRO A 327 20.81 -9.66 -12.76
CA PRO A 327 21.31 -10.39 -11.59
C PRO A 327 21.68 -9.50 -10.40
N ASP A 328 22.12 -8.26 -10.64
CA ASP A 328 22.49 -7.30 -9.60
C ASP A 328 21.27 -6.77 -8.80
N ILE A 329 20.05 -6.99 -9.31
CA ILE A 329 18.78 -6.55 -8.72
C ILE A 329 17.74 -7.68 -8.62
N ASN A 330 18.15 -8.93 -8.88
CA ASN A 330 17.29 -10.11 -8.71
C ASN A 330 17.24 -10.50 -7.22
N SER A 331 16.03 -10.57 -6.66
CA SER A 331 15.79 -10.87 -5.25
C SER A 331 14.42 -11.52 -5.10
N SER A 332 14.32 -12.50 -4.20
CA SER A 332 13.04 -13.14 -3.82
C SER A 332 12.03 -12.17 -3.20
N GLU A 333 12.49 -10.98 -2.80
CA GLU A 333 11.65 -9.91 -2.28
C GLU A 333 11.01 -9.06 -3.40
N VAL A 334 11.40 -9.25 -4.66
CA VAL A 334 10.83 -8.51 -5.81
C VAL A 334 9.71 -9.34 -6.43
N GLY A 335 8.48 -8.85 -6.33
CA GLY A 335 7.30 -9.64 -6.65
C GLY A 335 6.00 -8.95 -6.27
N GLY A 336 4.95 -9.73 -6.07
CA GLY A 336 3.67 -9.22 -5.61
C GLY A 336 2.79 -10.29 -5.00
N HIS A 337 1.68 -9.81 -4.45
CA HIS A 337 0.68 -10.63 -3.79
C HIS A 337 -0.71 -10.10 -4.09
N VAL A 338 -1.65 -11.00 -4.40
CA VAL A 338 -3.06 -10.68 -4.66
C VAL A 338 -3.91 -11.60 -3.81
N LYS A 339 -4.66 -11.04 -2.87
CA LYS A 339 -5.55 -11.81 -2.00
C LYS A 339 -6.90 -11.99 -2.70
N PHE A 340 -7.51 -13.15 -2.53
CA PHE A 340 -8.86 -13.44 -3.00
C PHE A 340 -9.75 -13.74 -1.81
N GLN A 341 -11.00 -13.27 -1.88
CA GLN A 341 -11.99 -13.56 -0.85
C GLN A 341 -13.35 -13.82 -1.49
N ARG A 342 -13.91 -14.99 -1.18
CA ARG A 342 -15.32 -15.28 -1.44
C ARG A 342 -16.19 -14.53 -0.44
N LEU A 343 -17.19 -13.83 -0.95
CA LEU A 343 -18.21 -13.19 -0.12
C LEU A 343 -19.34 -14.17 0.23
N PRO A 344 -20.14 -13.92 1.28
CA PRO A 344 -21.26 -14.79 1.65
C PRO A 344 -22.29 -15.01 0.54
N ASN A 345 -22.31 -14.14 -0.48
CA ASN A 345 -23.14 -14.28 -1.67
C ASN A 345 -22.48 -14.96 -2.87
N GLY A 346 -21.32 -15.54 -2.66
CA GLY A 346 -20.55 -16.32 -3.62
C GLY A 346 -19.93 -15.51 -4.76
N THR A 347 -20.09 -14.19 -4.80
CA THR A 347 -19.19 -13.31 -5.56
C THR A 347 -17.79 -13.34 -4.96
N TRP A 348 -16.79 -12.98 -5.75
CA TRP A 348 -15.40 -12.94 -5.35
C TRP A 348 -14.83 -11.54 -5.47
N ILE A 349 -14.01 -11.14 -4.51
CA ILE A 349 -13.34 -9.83 -4.49
C ILE A 349 -11.83 -10.00 -4.29
N VAL A 350 -11.09 -8.98 -4.68
CA VAL A 350 -9.67 -8.80 -4.34
C VAL A 350 -9.59 -7.79 -3.19
N PRO A 351 -9.64 -8.24 -1.92
CA PRO A 351 -9.64 -7.33 -0.78
C PRO A 351 -8.32 -6.58 -0.62
N GLU A 352 -7.22 -7.15 -1.08
CA GLU A 352 -5.89 -6.55 -0.98
C GLU A 352 -4.98 -7.06 -2.10
N TRP A 353 -4.13 -6.17 -2.62
CA TRP A 353 -3.02 -6.51 -3.46
C TRP A 353 -1.82 -5.58 -3.18
N TRP A 354 -0.62 -6.06 -3.49
CA TRP A 354 0.57 -5.23 -3.53
C TRP A 354 1.61 -5.75 -4.52
N ILE A 355 2.43 -4.83 -5.01
CA ILE A 355 3.62 -5.09 -5.82
C ILE A 355 4.80 -4.46 -5.09
N GLN A 356 5.89 -5.23 -4.94
CA GLN A 356 7.13 -4.81 -4.32
C GLN A 356 8.25 -4.74 -5.35
N MET A 357 8.73 -3.52 -5.58
CA MET A 357 9.77 -3.19 -6.55
C MET A 357 11.09 -2.85 -5.86
N PRO A 358 12.24 -3.14 -6.49
CA PRO A 358 13.53 -2.75 -5.96
C PRO A 358 13.79 -1.25 -6.18
N ARG A 359 14.42 -0.60 -5.20
CA ARG A 359 15.02 0.74 -5.38
C ARG A 359 16.51 0.56 -5.65
N ILE A 360 16.94 0.93 -6.84
CA ILE A 360 18.29 0.66 -7.33
C ILE A 360 19.19 1.88 -7.10
N GLY A 361 20.37 1.65 -6.51
CA GLY A 361 21.45 2.63 -6.44
C GLY A 361 22.60 2.25 -7.39
N VAL A 362 23.24 3.27 -7.98
CA VAL A 362 24.42 3.09 -8.84
C VAL A 362 25.67 3.37 -8.01
N PHE A 363 26.55 2.38 -7.92
CA PHE A 363 27.84 2.47 -7.24
C PHE A 363 28.96 2.25 -8.24
N TYR A 364 30.10 2.90 -8.05
CA TYR A 364 31.27 2.68 -8.89
C TYR A 364 32.27 1.80 -8.11
N ASP A 365 32.72 0.71 -8.71
CA ASP A 365 33.80 -0.09 -8.15
C ASP A 365 35.14 0.65 -8.25
N THR A 366 36.21 0.11 -7.65
CA THR A 366 37.54 0.72 -7.67
C THR A 366 38.14 0.84 -9.08
N SER A 367 37.56 0.15 -10.08
CA SER A 367 37.94 0.27 -11.49
C SER A 367 37.11 1.31 -12.26
N GLY A 368 36.19 2.00 -11.58
CA GLY A 368 35.27 2.98 -12.18
C GLY A 368 34.09 2.36 -12.93
N ARG A 369 33.85 1.05 -12.80
CA ARG A 369 32.69 0.41 -13.44
C ARG A 369 31.44 0.61 -12.58
N ALA A 370 30.35 1.04 -13.21
CA ALA A 370 29.05 1.14 -12.57
C ALA A 370 28.52 -0.26 -12.20
N ARG A 371 28.01 -0.38 -10.98
CA ARG A 371 27.34 -1.54 -10.39
C ARG A 371 26.01 -1.10 -9.85
N MET A 372 24.96 -1.80 -10.23
CA MET A 372 23.65 -1.59 -9.66
C MET A 372 23.55 -2.42 -8.38
N ARG A 373 22.88 -1.91 -7.35
CA ARG A 373 22.50 -2.70 -6.17
C ARG A 373 21.16 -2.24 -5.65
N ILE A 374 20.42 -3.16 -5.05
CA ILE A 374 19.23 -2.81 -4.28
C ILE A 374 19.67 -2.00 -3.06
N THR A 375 19.01 -0.86 -2.84
CA THR A 375 19.28 0.08 -1.72
C THR A 375 18.09 0.21 -0.77
N ALA A 376 16.90 -0.13 -1.25
CA ALA A 376 15.64 -0.13 -0.53
C ALA A 376 14.60 -0.89 -1.38
N TYR A 377 13.38 -1.00 -0.88
CA TYR A 377 12.25 -1.48 -1.68
C TYR A 377 11.16 -0.42 -1.71
N ARG A 378 10.34 -0.44 -2.76
CA ARG A 378 9.11 0.34 -2.85
C ARG A 378 7.96 -0.62 -3.02
N ARG A 379 6.93 -0.52 -2.18
CA ARG A 379 5.71 -1.32 -2.30
C ARG A 379 4.54 -0.41 -2.64
N THR A 380 3.88 -0.68 -3.75
CA THR A 380 2.57 -0.09 -4.05
C THR A 380 1.50 -1.13 -3.82
N GLY A 381 0.35 -0.72 -3.29
CA GLY A 381 -0.73 -1.66 -3.05
C GLY A 381 -2.07 -0.96 -2.92
N GLY A 382 -3.12 -1.76 -2.87
CA GLY A 382 -4.48 -1.30 -2.70
C GLY A 382 -5.25 -2.27 -1.81
N ARG A 383 -6.11 -1.72 -0.96
CA ARG A 383 -6.99 -2.50 -0.10
C ARG A 383 -8.42 -1.96 -0.10
N ILE A 384 -9.38 -2.87 0.00
CA ILE A 384 -10.78 -2.52 0.19
C ILE A 384 -11.00 -2.20 1.66
N MET A 385 -11.35 -0.96 1.98
CA MET A 385 -11.75 -0.56 3.33
C MET A 385 -13.21 -0.88 3.63
N GLN A 386 -14.07 -0.85 2.61
CA GLN A 386 -15.48 -1.19 2.75
C GLN A 386 -16.06 -1.69 1.42
N VAL A 387 -16.89 -2.74 1.49
CA VAL A 387 -17.72 -3.23 0.39
C VAL A 387 -19.18 -2.93 0.71
N ARG A 388 -19.89 -2.27 -0.20
CA ARG A 388 -21.33 -2.05 -0.10
C ARG A 388 -22.05 -2.55 -1.34
N GLU A 389 -23.24 -3.11 -1.17
CA GLU A 389 -24.12 -3.43 -2.30
C GLU A 389 -24.43 -2.18 -3.11
N ALA A 390 -24.51 -2.32 -4.43
CA ALA A 390 -24.96 -1.23 -5.29
C ALA A 390 -26.43 -0.85 -4.99
N GLY A 391 -26.74 0.44 -5.06
CA GLY A 391 -28.09 0.98 -4.84
C GLY A 391 -28.25 1.82 -3.56
N ALA A 392 -29.31 2.62 -3.50
CA ALA A 392 -29.51 3.63 -2.46
C ALA A 392 -29.66 3.06 -1.04
N ALA A 393 -30.12 1.82 -0.90
CA ALA A 393 -30.26 1.10 0.37
C ALA A 393 -29.17 0.04 0.59
N GLY A 394 -28.07 0.09 -0.17
CA GLY A 394 -27.02 -0.93 -0.14
C GLY A 394 -26.37 -1.07 1.24
N ARG A 395 -26.40 -2.30 1.78
CA ARG A 395 -25.79 -2.63 3.08
C ARG A 395 -24.27 -2.76 2.96
N THR A 396 -23.56 -2.56 4.06
CA THR A 396 -22.14 -2.92 4.17
C THR A 396 -22.01 -4.43 4.32
N ILE A 397 -21.23 -5.04 3.43
CA ILE A 397 -20.97 -6.49 3.39
C ILE A 397 -19.64 -6.82 4.07
N VAL A 398 -18.63 -5.98 3.81
CA VAL A 398 -17.28 -6.13 4.37
C VAL A 398 -16.81 -4.77 4.85
N GLU A 399 -16.16 -4.76 6.01
CA GLU A 399 -15.40 -3.63 6.52
C GLU A 399 -14.01 -4.13 6.91
N ALA A 400 -12.97 -3.46 6.42
CA ALA A 400 -11.59 -3.87 6.68
C ALA A 400 -11.26 -3.72 8.16
N GLN A 401 -10.55 -4.72 8.67
CA GLN A 401 -9.92 -4.59 9.97
C GLN A 401 -8.64 -3.76 9.83
N THR A 402 -8.32 -3.00 10.88
CA THR A 402 -7.07 -2.26 10.99
C THR A 402 -6.39 -2.67 12.29
N GLY A 403 -5.08 -2.58 12.32
CA GLY A 403 -4.30 -2.74 13.54
C GLY A 403 -4.33 -1.48 14.39
N THR A 404 -4.08 -1.66 15.68
CA THR A 404 -3.92 -0.56 16.64
C THR A 404 -2.62 -0.76 17.42
N ILE A 405 -1.84 0.31 17.58
CA ILE A 405 -0.75 0.35 18.55
C ILE A 405 -1.25 1.08 19.80
N GLU A 406 -1.16 0.44 20.95
CA GLU A 406 -1.46 1.04 22.25
C GLU A 406 -0.22 0.96 23.12
N GLY A 407 0.02 1.98 23.94
CA GLY A 407 1.20 1.93 24.80
C GLY A 407 1.23 2.95 25.91
N VAL A 408 2.27 2.84 26.72
CA VAL A 408 2.55 3.73 27.84
C VAL A 408 4.00 4.19 27.80
N VAL A 409 4.21 5.49 28.04
CA VAL A 409 5.53 6.08 28.23
C VAL A 409 5.72 6.36 29.71
N LEU A 410 6.79 5.82 30.28
CA LEU A 410 7.16 5.96 31.68
C LEU A 410 8.49 6.72 31.80
N ASP A 411 8.78 7.19 33.01
CA ASP A 411 10.08 7.73 33.39
C ASP A 411 11.22 6.70 33.27
N SER A 412 12.43 7.11 33.64
CA SER A 412 13.62 6.25 33.58
C SER A 412 13.56 5.07 34.53
N LEU A 413 12.81 5.20 35.63
CA LEU A 413 12.62 4.17 36.65
C LEU A 413 11.48 3.21 36.29
N GLY A 414 10.63 3.56 35.32
CA GLY A 414 9.42 2.82 34.99
C GLY A 414 8.30 2.96 36.04
N ILE A 415 8.33 4.03 36.85
CA ILE A 415 7.40 4.23 37.96
C ILE A 415 6.36 5.29 37.60
N GLU A 416 6.79 6.48 37.21
CA GLU A 416 5.89 7.59 36.90
C GLU A 416 5.51 7.62 35.42
N PRO A 417 4.23 7.75 35.07
CA PRO A 417 3.81 7.95 33.69
C PRO A 417 4.20 9.35 33.18
N LEU A 418 4.67 9.42 31.93
CA LEU A 418 5.06 10.68 31.30
C LEU A 418 3.97 11.17 30.34
N ALA A 419 3.27 12.24 30.75
CA ALA A 419 2.31 12.95 29.92
C ALA A 419 2.99 13.91 28.93
N GLY A 420 2.38 14.10 27.75
CA GLY A 420 2.88 15.04 26.75
C GLY A 420 4.08 14.56 25.94
N ALA A 421 4.46 13.27 26.04
CA ALA A 421 5.41 12.67 25.11
C ALA A 421 4.77 12.61 23.72
N ARG A 422 5.52 13.06 22.70
CA ARG A 422 5.11 12.98 21.30
C ARG A 422 5.44 11.59 20.78
N VAL A 423 4.43 10.87 20.30
CA VAL A 423 4.57 9.54 19.70
C VAL A 423 4.17 9.64 18.23
N GLY A 424 5.08 9.33 17.32
CA GLY A 424 4.86 9.47 15.88
C GLY A 424 5.34 8.26 15.10
N MET A 425 4.70 8.00 13.97
CA MET A 425 5.11 6.96 13.03
C MET A 425 6.18 7.51 12.09
N VAL A 426 7.35 6.89 12.04
CA VAL A 426 8.46 7.37 11.19
C VAL A 426 8.04 7.35 9.73
N GLY A 427 8.25 8.47 9.03
CA GLY A 427 7.90 8.60 7.62
C GLY A 427 6.41 8.74 7.32
N SER A 428 5.60 9.01 8.34
CA SER A 428 4.18 9.37 8.24
C SER A 428 3.92 10.68 9.02
N ASN A 429 2.81 11.35 8.72
CA ASN A 429 2.34 12.51 9.48
C ASN A 429 1.51 12.13 10.71
N GLN A 430 1.26 10.84 10.94
CA GLN A 430 0.48 10.34 12.06
C GLN A 430 1.26 10.50 13.36
N THR A 431 0.78 11.40 14.22
CA THR A 431 1.38 11.75 15.52
C THR A 431 0.29 11.87 16.58
N VAL A 432 0.55 11.35 17.77
CA VAL A 432 -0.28 11.45 18.97
C VAL A 432 0.56 11.92 20.16
N PHE A 433 -0.08 12.31 21.25
CA PHE A 433 0.59 12.67 22.50
C PHE A 433 0.10 11.77 23.63
N THR A 434 0.99 11.46 24.57
CA THR A 434 0.60 10.71 25.76
C THR A 434 -0.29 11.53 26.68
N ASP A 435 -1.29 10.89 27.27
CA ASP A 435 -2.23 11.50 28.21
C ASP A 435 -1.65 11.62 29.64
N ALA A 436 -2.47 12.01 30.61
CA ALA A 436 -2.07 12.16 32.02
C ALA A 436 -1.60 10.84 32.67
N ASN A 437 -2.00 9.68 32.11
CA ASN A 437 -1.56 8.36 32.56
C ASN A 437 -0.37 7.84 31.72
N GLY A 438 0.23 8.70 30.88
CA GLY A 438 1.33 8.34 29.99
C GLY A 438 0.89 7.46 28.82
N GLN A 439 -0.42 7.27 28.60
CA GLN A 439 -0.96 6.36 27.61
C GLN A 439 -1.10 7.02 26.24
N PHE A 440 -0.90 6.24 25.18
CA PHE A 440 -1.15 6.66 23.81
C PHE A 440 -1.81 5.54 22.99
N VAL A 441 -2.54 5.95 21.94
CA VAL A 441 -3.22 5.01 21.03
C VAL A 441 -3.11 5.53 19.59
N ILE A 442 -2.66 4.66 18.69
CA ILE A 442 -2.56 4.90 17.24
C ILE A 442 -3.43 3.86 16.54
N ARG A 443 -4.54 4.29 15.92
CA ARG A 443 -5.52 3.42 15.25
C ARG A 443 -5.39 3.51 13.73
N GLY A 444 -6.05 2.59 13.02
CA GLY A 444 -6.18 2.65 11.57
C GLY A 444 -4.92 2.23 10.82
N LEU A 445 -4.01 1.54 11.49
CA LEU A 445 -2.77 1.05 10.88
C LEU A 445 -3.08 -0.22 10.09
N THR A 446 -2.29 -0.48 9.05
CA THR A 446 -2.48 -1.68 8.24
C THR A 446 -1.38 -2.68 8.52
N GLY A 447 -1.47 -3.90 8.01
CA GLY A 447 -0.45 -4.90 8.28
C GLY A 447 0.95 -4.41 7.89
N GLY A 448 1.93 -4.51 8.80
CA GLY A 448 3.32 -4.15 8.50
C GLY A 448 4.23 -3.91 9.70
N ARG A 449 5.54 -3.84 9.45
CA ARG A 449 6.56 -3.50 10.45
C ARG A 449 6.79 -2.00 10.48
N TYR A 450 6.27 -1.35 11.51
CA TYR A 450 6.33 0.09 11.68
C TYR A 450 7.45 0.51 12.61
N GLN A 451 7.94 1.73 12.40
CA GLN A 451 8.87 2.41 13.29
C GLN A 451 8.15 3.48 14.10
N ILE A 452 8.19 3.36 15.41
CA ILE A 452 7.56 4.26 16.37
C ILE A 452 8.64 5.15 16.96
N SER A 453 8.54 6.45 16.69
CA SER A 453 9.38 7.48 17.31
C SER A 453 8.70 8.05 18.54
N ILE A 454 9.44 8.17 19.63
CA ILE A 454 8.96 8.72 20.89
C ILE A 454 9.92 9.83 21.30
N SER A 455 9.41 11.04 21.52
CA SER A 455 10.18 12.17 22.03
C SER A 455 9.47 12.82 23.21
N HIS A 456 10.22 13.37 24.15
CA HIS A 456 9.66 14.10 25.29
C HIS A 456 10.53 15.33 25.61
N PRO A 457 9.93 16.48 25.96
CA PRO A 457 10.67 17.72 26.22
C PRO A 457 11.83 17.57 27.23
N SER A 458 11.69 16.68 28.22
CA SER A 458 12.70 16.47 29.27
C SER A 458 14.10 16.07 28.76
N VAL A 459 14.17 15.43 27.58
CA VAL A 459 15.43 14.99 26.94
C VAL A 459 15.63 15.59 25.56
N GLU A 460 14.58 16.10 24.90
CA GLU A 460 14.71 16.81 23.62
C GLU A 460 15.55 18.08 23.77
N GLU A 461 15.52 18.72 24.95
CA GLU A 461 16.37 19.88 25.28
C GLU A 461 17.88 19.61 25.23
N VAL A 462 18.32 18.37 25.47
CA VAL A 462 19.73 17.95 25.33
C VAL A 462 20.04 17.41 23.93
N GLY A 463 19.13 17.55 22.97
CA GLY A 463 19.27 17.03 21.61
C GLY A 463 19.11 15.51 21.51
N PHE A 464 18.71 14.83 22.59
CA PHE A 464 18.56 13.39 22.58
C PHE A 464 17.24 12.97 21.96
N ARG A 465 17.33 12.05 21.00
CA ARG A 465 16.19 11.41 20.35
C ARG A 465 16.40 9.90 20.44
N PRO A 466 15.52 9.17 21.16
CA PRO A 466 15.59 7.71 21.19
C PRO A 466 15.55 7.11 19.78
N ALA A 467 16.23 5.98 19.60
CA ALA A 467 16.06 5.18 18.41
C ALA A 467 14.58 4.73 18.30
N PRO A 468 13.99 4.72 17.09
CA PRO A 468 12.63 4.23 16.90
C PRO A 468 12.48 2.76 17.33
N ILE A 469 11.34 2.44 17.92
CA ILE A 469 10.95 1.06 18.24
C ILE A 469 10.34 0.45 16.98
N ILE A 470 10.75 -0.76 16.61
CA ILE A 470 10.18 -1.49 15.48
C ILE A 470 9.15 -2.48 16.00
N GLU A 471 7.91 -2.34 15.57
CA GLU A 471 6.81 -3.23 15.95
C GLU A 471 6.08 -3.77 14.72
N GLU A 472 5.65 -5.02 14.80
CA GLU A 472 4.83 -5.65 13.77
C GLU A 472 3.35 -5.48 14.11
N VAL A 473 2.64 -4.75 13.25
CA VAL A 473 1.21 -4.53 13.38
C VAL A 473 0.46 -5.57 12.57
N VAL A 474 -0.45 -6.28 13.25
CA VAL A 474 -1.38 -7.23 12.63
C VAL A 474 -2.78 -6.63 12.65
N GLU A 475 -3.49 -6.77 11.53
CA GLU A 475 -4.85 -6.24 11.38
C GLU A 475 -5.82 -6.93 12.35
N GLY A 476 -6.73 -6.15 12.95
CA GLY A 476 -7.69 -6.64 13.95
C GLY A 476 -7.07 -6.91 15.32
N GLN A 477 -5.76 -6.71 15.49
CA GLN A 477 -5.05 -6.88 16.76
C GLN A 477 -4.60 -5.54 17.36
N VAL A 478 -4.35 -5.58 18.68
CA VAL A 478 -3.73 -4.49 19.43
C VAL A 478 -2.28 -4.88 19.74
N THR A 479 -1.34 -4.08 19.25
CA THR A 479 0.09 -4.20 19.54
C THR A 479 0.44 -3.31 20.73
N GLY A 480 0.91 -3.92 21.82
CA GLY A 480 1.23 -3.22 23.06
C GLY A 480 2.69 -2.72 23.08
N VAL A 481 2.91 -1.46 23.45
CA VAL A 481 4.24 -0.85 23.54
C VAL A 481 4.45 -0.24 24.92
N GLN A 482 5.56 -0.58 25.56
CA GLN A 482 6.01 0.09 26.79
C GLN A 482 7.38 0.72 26.54
N PHE A 483 7.47 2.03 26.73
CA PHE A 483 8.72 2.75 26.57
C PHE A 483 9.12 3.45 27.86
N ARG A 484 10.37 3.26 28.28
CA ARG A 484 10.97 4.02 29.39
C ARG A 484 11.83 5.13 28.82
N MET A 485 11.49 6.37 29.17
CA MET A 485 12.27 7.52 28.76
C MET A 485 13.51 7.63 29.63
N PRO A 486 14.73 7.64 29.04
CA PRO A 486 15.95 7.86 29.83
C PRO A 486 15.90 9.16 30.61
N ALA A 487 16.53 9.20 31.78
CA ALA A 487 16.67 10.46 32.50
C ALA A 487 17.68 11.33 31.74
N LYS A 488 17.49 12.65 31.82
CA LYS A 488 18.44 13.61 31.24
C LYS A 488 19.86 13.40 31.75
N SER A 489 20.04 13.04 33.02
CA SER A 489 21.35 12.72 33.60
C SER A 489 22.00 11.52 32.91
N ASP A 490 21.23 10.47 32.63
CA ASP A 490 21.73 9.22 32.03
C ASP A 490 22.15 9.43 30.58
N VAL A 491 21.34 10.16 29.82
CA VAL A 491 21.66 10.58 28.44
C VAL A 491 23.00 11.31 28.40
N VAL A 492 23.19 12.23 29.34
CA VAL A 492 24.40 13.05 29.40
C VAL A 492 25.60 12.24 29.88
N PHE A 493 25.42 11.39 30.89
CA PHE A 493 26.45 10.50 31.39
C PHE A 493 26.95 9.57 30.28
N GLU A 494 26.05 8.92 29.54
CA GLU A 494 26.40 8.03 28.44
C GLU A 494 27.12 8.78 27.32
N ALA A 495 26.68 10.00 26.99
CA ALA A 495 27.34 10.84 26.00
C ALA A 495 28.78 11.26 26.39
N CYS A 496 29.12 11.22 27.69
CA CYS A 496 30.42 11.62 28.24
C CYS A 496 31.27 10.44 28.74
N ARG A 497 30.84 9.19 28.50
CA ARG A 497 31.46 7.98 29.07
C ARG A 497 32.93 7.79 28.68
N ASP A 498 33.30 8.21 27.47
CA ASP A 498 34.64 8.00 26.90
C ASP A 498 35.52 9.27 26.89
N GLU A 499 35.09 10.36 27.53
CA GLU A 499 35.85 11.62 27.63
C GLU A 499 36.62 11.74 28.96
N SER A 500 37.74 12.48 28.95
CA SER A 500 38.57 12.72 30.13
C SER A 500 37.75 13.43 31.23
N GLN A 501 37.71 12.83 32.42
CA GLN A 501 37.06 13.40 33.61
C GLN A 501 38.08 13.99 34.59
N GLU A 502 39.26 14.39 34.10
CA GLU A 502 40.39 14.85 34.94
C GLU A 502 40.04 16.06 35.83
N ASP A 503 39.15 16.96 35.36
CA ASP A 503 38.78 18.19 36.05
C ASP A 503 37.37 18.18 36.66
N GLY A 504 36.56 17.15 36.41
CA GLY A 504 35.22 17.00 36.99
C GLY A 504 34.36 15.91 36.33
N SER A 505 33.22 15.57 36.96
CA SER A 505 32.25 14.56 36.50
C SER A 505 31.04 15.15 35.77
N ALA A 506 30.95 16.48 35.65
CA ALA A 506 29.79 17.14 35.06
C ALA A 506 29.96 17.42 33.56
N ALA A 507 28.83 17.70 32.91
CA ALA A 507 28.80 18.10 31.51
C ALA A 507 27.89 19.31 31.23
N VAL A 508 28.23 20.07 30.20
CA VAL A 508 27.42 21.16 29.66
C VAL A 508 27.08 20.86 28.21
N LEU A 509 25.79 20.93 27.90
CA LEU A 509 25.26 20.64 26.58
C LEU A 509 24.31 21.75 26.14
N GLY A 510 24.03 21.82 24.86
CA GLY A 510 22.97 22.69 24.37
C GLY A 510 23.06 22.87 22.88
N GLN A 511 22.37 23.88 22.40
CA GLN A 511 22.35 24.25 20.99
C GLN A 511 22.90 25.66 20.82
N VAL A 512 23.71 25.85 19.78
CA VAL A 512 24.13 27.17 19.31
C VAL A 512 23.17 27.61 18.22
N VAL A 513 22.55 28.77 18.42
CA VAL A 513 21.57 29.33 17.48
C VAL A 513 21.86 30.79 17.15
N ASP A 514 21.37 31.25 16.00
CA ASP A 514 21.31 32.67 15.67
C ASP A 514 20.13 33.38 16.37
N ARG A 515 20.03 34.69 16.19
CA ARG A 515 18.92 35.51 16.74
C ARG A 515 17.52 35.08 16.28
N ARG A 516 17.42 34.33 15.16
CA ARG A 516 16.17 33.80 14.62
C ARG A 516 15.88 32.37 15.12
N GLY A 517 16.73 31.83 15.99
CA GLY A 517 16.62 30.47 16.51
C GLY A 517 17.09 29.39 15.52
N ARG A 518 17.78 29.75 14.43
CA ARG A 518 18.33 28.77 13.50
C ARG A 518 19.65 28.21 14.04
N ALA A 519 19.84 26.90 13.94
CA ALA A 519 21.07 26.23 14.33
C ALA A 519 22.30 26.79 13.59
N LEU A 520 23.44 26.85 14.29
CA LEU A 520 24.73 27.28 13.74
C LEU A 520 25.75 26.12 13.74
N PRO A 521 25.83 25.32 12.66
CA PRO A 521 26.77 24.22 12.55
C PRO A 521 28.22 24.70 12.51
N GLY A 522 29.13 24.01 13.19
CA GLY A 522 30.55 24.40 13.23
C GLY A 522 30.86 25.55 14.19
N ALA A 523 29.87 26.09 14.91
CA ALA A 523 30.10 27.06 15.96
C ALA A 523 30.94 26.47 17.09
N THR A 524 31.88 27.25 17.58
CA THR A 524 32.71 26.91 18.72
C THR A 524 32.02 27.33 20.00
N VAL A 525 32.05 26.48 21.03
CA VAL A 525 31.65 26.83 22.38
C VAL A 525 32.83 26.59 23.31
N SER A 526 33.22 27.60 24.08
CA SER A 526 34.27 27.51 25.08
C SER A 526 33.70 27.68 26.49
N LEU A 527 34.20 26.86 27.42
CA LEU A 527 33.90 26.91 28.84
C LEU A 527 35.19 27.14 29.60
N THR A 528 35.20 28.11 30.51
CA THR A 528 36.38 28.44 31.34
C THR A 528 36.01 28.57 32.81
N TRP A 529 36.93 28.21 33.70
CA TRP A 529 36.76 28.33 35.17
C TRP A 529 38.10 28.51 35.88
N GLU A 530 38.04 28.97 37.13
CA GLU A 530 39.22 29.19 37.98
C GLU A 530 39.43 28.01 38.93
N ARG A 531 40.64 27.43 38.92
CA ARG A 531 41.08 26.39 39.86
C ARG A 531 42.11 26.96 40.83
N PHE A 532 41.74 27.08 42.11
CA PHE A 532 42.65 27.52 43.16
C PHE A 532 43.55 26.37 43.62
N ARG A 533 44.87 26.58 43.65
CA ARG A 533 45.79 25.62 44.29
C ARG A 533 45.82 25.85 45.81
N ALA A 534 45.55 24.80 46.58
CA ALA A 534 45.69 24.86 48.03
C ALA A 534 47.18 24.89 48.42
N THR A 535 47.61 25.96 49.07
CA THR A 535 48.91 26.05 49.75
C THR A 535 48.72 25.62 51.20
N LEU A 536 49.52 24.64 51.67
CA LEU A 536 49.51 24.19 53.06
C LEU A 536 49.81 25.39 53.99
N GLY A 537 48.80 25.82 54.75
CA GLY A 537 48.92 26.83 55.81
C GLY A 537 48.66 28.29 55.42
N GLY A 538 48.09 28.60 54.24
CA GLY A 538 47.83 29.99 53.83
C GLY A 538 46.58 30.20 52.98
N VAL A 539 46.19 31.48 52.83
CA VAL A 539 45.13 31.92 51.89
C VAL A 539 45.52 31.50 50.46
N PRO A 540 44.62 30.87 49.68
CA PRO A 540 44.93 30.52 48.28
C PRO A 540 45.27 31.79 47.48
N GLN A 541 46.44 31.80 46.83
CA GLN A 541 46.99 33.01 46.16
C GLN A 541 47.09 32.92 44.63
N GLN A 542 46.84 31.76 44.01
CA GLN A 542 46.94 31.61 42.55
C GLN A 542 45.83 30.69 42.02
N ALA A 543 45.05 31.23 41.07
CA ALA A 543 44.05 30.49 40.32
C ALA A 543 44.60 30.20 38.92
N ASP A 544 44.59 28.93 38.52
CA ASP A 544 44.80 28.56 37.12
C ASP A 544 43.45 28.69 36.40
N VAL A 545 43.43 29.35 35.24
CA VAL A 545 42.24 29.37 34.37
C VAL A 545 42.30 28.12 33.49
N LEU A 546 41.40 27.19 33.74
CA LEU A 546 41.22 26.01 32.90
C LEU A 546 40.08 26.25 31.93
N GLY A 547 40.08 25.51 30.83
CA GLY A 547 38.99 25.60 29.87
C GLY A 547 38.93 24.44 28.90
N LEU A 548 37.72 24.19 28.43
CA LEU A 548 37.38 23.18 27.44
C LEU A 548 36.62 23.84 26.30
N GLN A 549 36.70 23.25 25.12
CA GLN A 549 36.06 23.76 23.92
C GLN A 549 35.46 22.62 23.12
N ALA A 550 34.29 22.85 22.55
CA ALA A 550 33.64 21.94 21.62
C ALA A 550 33.15 22.67 20.36
N THR A 551 32.95 21.91 19.30
CA THR A 551 32.39 22.39 18.03
C THR A 551 30.98 21.82 17.87
N ALA A 552 30.03 22.67 17.50
CA ALA A 552 28.65 22.30 17.28
C ALA A 552 28.48 21.44 16.02
N ASP A 553 27.61 20.43 16.09
CA ASP A 553 27.31 19.49 15.00
C ASP A 553 26.44 20.10 13.88
N ALA A 554 25.97 19.27 12.94
CA ALA A 554 25.13 19.69 11.81
C ALA A 554 23.78 20.31 12.22
N ASP A 555 23.28 19.99 13.42
CA ASP A 555 22.04 20.51 14.00
C ASP A 555 22.33 21.62 15.04
N GLY A 556 23.59 22.05 15.17
CA GLY A 556 24.03 23.09 16.09
C GLY A 556 24.16 22.63 17.55
N TYR A 557 24.10 21.33 17.84
CA TYR A 557 24.29 20.83 19.21
C TYR A 557 25.76 20.73 19.57
N TYR A 558 26.09 21.10 20.81
CA TYR A 558 27.43 20.98 21.38
C TYR A 558 27.38 20.24 22.72
N ARG A 559 28.51 19.63 23.08
CA ARG A 559 28.72 18.96 24.36
C ARG A 559 30.15 19.19 24.84
N ILE A 560 30.30 19.53 26.12
CA ILE A 560 31.58 19.65 26.82
C ILE A 560 31.48 18.81 28.09
N CYS A 561 32.23 17.70 28.14
CA CYS A 561 32.30 16.80 29.29
C CYS A 561 33.49 17.15 30.19
N GLY A 562 33.51 16.67 31.43
CA GLY A 562 34.68 16.83 32.31
C GLY A 562 34.75 18.19 33.03
N VAL A 563 33.63 18.92 33.14
CA VAL A 563 33.61 20.23 33.82
C VAL A 563 33.43 20.07 35.34
N PRO A 564 33.95 20.99 36.17
CA PRO A 564 33.81 20.90 37.61
C PRO A 564 32.38 21.21 38.07
N GLU A 565 31.92 20.43 39.04
CA GLU A 565 30.64 20.65 39.71
C GLU A 565 30.71 21.80 40.72
N ASN A 566 29.58 22.49 40.92
CA ASN A 566 29.39 23.55 41.91
C ASN A 566 30.34 24.77 41.77
N GLN A 567 31.13 24.87 40.69
CA GLN A 567 31.93 26.04 40.34
C GLN A 567 31.20 26.97 39.34
N LEU A 568 31.59 28.24 39.33
CA LEU A 568 31.13 29.17 38.28
C LEU A 568 31.96 28.94 37.02
N LEU A 569 31.28 28.66 35.91
CA LEU A 569 31.86 28.49 34.59
C LEU A 569 31.44 29.67 33.72
N THR A 570 32.35 30.22 32.93
CA THR A 570 32.03 31.20 31.89
C THR A 570 31.95 30.49 30.55
N ILE A 571 30.76 30.52 29.93
CA ILE A 571 30.50 29.93 28.62
C ILE A 571 30.47 31.01 27.54
N ARG A 572 31.17 30.82 26.43
CA ARG A 572 31.16 31.72 25.25
C ARG A 572 30.91 30.93 23.97
N GLY A 573 30.12 31.51 23.07
CA GLY A 573 29.95 31.03 21.71
C GLY A 573 30.81 31.84 20.73
N GLY A 574 31.41 31.15 19.77
CA GLY A 574 32.19 31.71 18.67
C GLY A 574 31.73 31.18 17.32
N PHE A 575 31.44 32.05 16.34
CA PHE A 575 31.10 31.64 14.98
C PHE A 575 31.53 32.73 13.98
N ASP A 576 32.21 32.35 12.90
CA ASP A 576 32.69 33.28 11.86
C ASP A 576 33.42 34.53 12.39
N GLY A 577 34.27 34.35 13.41
CA GLY A 577 35.05 35.44 14.02
C GLY A 577 34.28 36.34 14.99
N ILE A 578 33.01 36.04 15.26
CA ILE A 578 32.19 36.73 16.28
C ILE A 578 32.19 35.88 17.55
N GLU A 579 32.49 36.49 18.70
CA GLU A 579 32.45 35.85 20.01
C GLU A 579 31.42 36.55 20.92
N THR A 580 30.65 35.77 21.67
CA THR A 580 29.68 36.30 22.64
C THR A 580 30.39 36.88 23.87
N ALA A 581 29.77 37.84 24.56
CA ALA A 581 30.28 38.39 25.83
C ALA A 581 30.49 37.33 26.93
N GLY A 582 29.75 36.23 26.84
CA GLY A 582 29.82 35.08 27.72
C GLY A 582 28.82 35.11 28.85
N ASP A 583 28.23 33.96 29.13
CA ASP A 583 27.30 33.77 30.25
C ASP A 583 27.99 33.06 31.40
N THR A 584 27.56 33.35 32.63
CA THR A 584 28.05 32.61 33.81
C THR A 584 27.05 31.53 34.18
N ILE A 585 27.51 30.29 34.22
CA ILE A 585 26.72 29.12 34.55
C ILE A 585 27.35 28.34 35.72
N ARG A 586 26.61 27.42 36.29
CA ARG A 586 27.03 26.49 37.34
C ARG A 586 26.30 25.17 37.13
N VAL A 587 27.03 24.07 37.09
CA VAL A 587 26.43 22.72 37.11
C VAL A 587 26.24 22.30 38.56
N ARG A 588 25.01 21.96 38.94
CA ARG A 588 24.70 21.49 40.31
C ARG A 588 24.88 19.97 40.36
N GLY A 589 25.49 19.47 41.42
CA GLY A 589 25.87 18.06 41.54
C GLY A 589 24.70 17.04 41.49
N GLU A 590 23.46 17.46 41.72
CA GLU A 590 22.30 16.54 41.65
C GLU A 590 21.95 16.09 40.22
N SER A 591 22.33 16.85 39.19
CA SER A 591 21.98 16.52 37.80
C SER A 591 23.14 16.02 36.94
N GLY A 592 24.39 16.20 37.39
CA GLY A 592 25.62 15.89 36.62
C GLY A 592 25.73 16.63 35.27
N ALA A 593 24.75 17.45 34.92
CA ALA A 593 24.54 17.98 33.59
C ALA A 593 23.81 19.32 33.64
N ARG A 594 24.19 20.25 32.74
CA ARG A 594 23.46 21.50 32.51
C ARG A 594 23.22 21.74 31.03
N VAL A 595 21.97 22.07 30.67
CA VAL A 595 21.62 22.57 29.34
C VAL A 595 21.79 24.08 29.30
N HIS A 596 22.52 24.60 28.33
CA HIS A 596 22.66 26.04 28.09
C HIS A 596 22.59 26.34 26.60
N ARG A 597 21.58 27.10 26.18
CA ARG A 597 21.49 27.58 24.79
C ARG A 597 22.42 28.79 24.63
N VAL A 598 23.23 28.78 23.58
CA VAL A 598 24.13 29.88 23.25
C VAL A 598 23.57 30.60 22.02
N GLU A 599 23.15 31.85 22.19
CA GLU A 599 22.68 32.70 21.08
C GLU A 599 23.85 33.56 20.56
N ILE A 600 24.27 33.34 19.32
CA ILE A 600 25.30 34.16 18.67
C ILE A 600 24.61 35.18 17.77
N ARG A 601 24.79 36.46 18.11
CA ARG A 601 24.30 37.57 17.29
C ARG A 601 25.29 37.85 16.17
N SER A 602 25.13 37.15 15.06
CA SER A 602 25.79 37.53 13.82
C SER A 602 25.19 38.84 13.29
N ASN A 603 26.03 39.79 12.88
CA ASN A 603 25.59 40.98 12.15
C ASN A 603 25.25 40.58 10.70
N GLY A 604 24.05 40.04 10.50
CA GLY A 604 23.54 39.60 9.18
C GLY A 604 22.04 39.77 9.02
#